data_AF-A0A7J4IS82-F1
#
_entry.id   AF-A0A7J4IS82-F1
#
_cell.length_a   1.000
_cell.length_b   1.000
_cell.length_c   1.000
_cell.angle_alpha   90.00
_cell.angle_beta   90.00
_cell.angle_gamma   90.00
#
_symmetry.space_group_name_H-M   'P 1'
#
loop_
_entity.id
_entity.type
_entity.pdbx_description
1 polymer ?
#
loop_
_entity_poly.entity_id
_entity_poly.type
_entity_poly.pdbx_seq_one_letter_code
_entity_poly.pdbx_strand_id
1 'polypeptide(L)'
;MFSTKIIEEVDRSHFEELIDERKDSLRVSPHALDHLSNAQRKIFSEEDLKRIILSERPEGVGRQRNECYAVFYKRKDGYLKLILNIKEARIDIITFINVGSMPNLKRLSDGE
;
A
#
# COMPACT_ATOMS: atom_id res chain seq x y z
N MET A 1 -10.13 15.42 8.96
CA MET A 1 -9.28 14.42 9.67
C MET A 1 -9.11 13.21 8.76
N PHE A 2 -7.93 13.02 8.17
CA PHE A 2 -7.65 11.83 7.35
C PHE A 2 -7.27 10.68 8.28
N SER A 3 -8.23 9.83 8.64
CA SER A 3 -7.98 8.69 9.52
C SER A 3 -7.29 7.58 8.72
N THR A 4 -6.03 7.30 9.04
CA THR A 4 -5.24 6.19 8.47
C THR A 4 -5.54 4.85 9.15
N LYS A 5 -6.59 4.79 9.97
CA LYS A 5 -7.07 3.56 10.62
C LYS A 5 -7.59 2.61 9.54
N ILE A 6 -7.05 1.39 9.53
CA ILE A 6 -7.56 0.27 8.73
C ILE A 6 -8.87 -0.17 9.36
N ILE A 7 -9.90 -0.33 8.54
CA ILE A 7 -11.26 -0.70 8.96
C ILE A 7 -11.66 -2.10 8.54
N GLU A 8 -11.06 -2.62 7.48
CA GLU A 8 -11.37 -3.95 6.96
C GLU A 8 -10.10 -4.58 6.39
N GLU A 9 -10.00 -5.90 6.51
CA GLU A 9 -9.07 -6.71 5.73
C GLU A 9 -9.62 -6.89 4.33
N VAL A 10 -8.77 -6.70 3.32
CA VAL A 10 -9.11 -6.94 1.92
C VAL A 10 -8.51 -8.27 1.54
N ASP A 11 -9.31 -9.10 0.86
CA ASP A 11 -8.82 -10.37 0.34
C ASP A 11 -7.67 -10.13 -0.64
N ARG A 12 -6.64 -10.98 -0.54
CA ARG A 12 -5.41 -10.81 -1.33
C ARG A 12 -5.68 -11.06 -2.81
N SER A 13 -6.46 -12.07 -3.14
CA SER A 13 -6.78 -12.39 -4.53
C SER A 13 -7.61 -11.29 -5.17
N HIS A 14 -8.59 -10.75 -4.43
CA HIS A 14 -9.33 -9.57 -4.90
C HIS A 14 -8.42 -8.36 -5.15
N PHE A 15 -7.47 -8.10 -4.25
CA PHE A 15 -6.49 -7.03 -4.45
C PHE A 15 -5.60 -7.29 -5.67
N GLU A 16 -5.11 -8.51 -5.87
CA GLU A 16 -4.29 -8.88 -7.02
C GLU A 16 -5.05 -8.68 -8.34
N GLU A 17 -6.33 -9.02 -8.40
CA GLU A 17 -7.20 -8.73 -9.54
C GLU A 17 -7.31 -7.22 -9.82
N LEU A 18 -7.55 -6.41 -8.78
CA LEU A 18 -7.64 -4.96 -8.92
C LEU A 18 -6.35 -4.34 -9.48
N ILE A 19 -5.20 -4.88 -9.09
CA ILE A 19 -3.90 -4.46 -9.59
C ILE A 19 -3.70 -4.90 -11.04
N ASP A 20 -4.02 -6.15 -11.39
CA ASP A 20 -3.81 -6.66 -12.75
C ASP A 20 -4.65 -5.90 -13.79
N GLU A 21 -5.91 -5.59 -13.45
CA GLU A 21 -6.80 -4.79 -14.31
C GLU A 21 -6.28 -3.38 -14.61
N ARG A 22 -5.43 -2.83 -13.74
CA ARG A 22 -5.03 -1.41 -13.74
C ARG A 22 -3.52 -1.19 -13.78
N LYS A 23 -2.75 -2.24 -14.01
CA LYS A 23 -1.27 -2.24 -13.97
C LYS A 23 -0.65 -1.21 -14.91
N ASP A 24 -1.24 -1.03 -16.09
CA ASP A 24 -0.78 -0.07 -17.11
C ASP A 24 -0.99 1.40 -16.71
N SER A 25 -1.88 1.64 -15.73
CA SER A 25 -2.24 2.97 -15.22
C SER A 25 -1.69 3.23 -13.82
N LEU A 26 -0.63 2.53 -13.41
CA LEU A 26 -0.02 2.70 -12.10
C LEU A 26 0.91 3.92 -12.06
N ARG A 27 0.63 4.85 -11.15
CA ARG A 27 1.35 6.13 -10.99
C ARG A 27 1.81 6.31 -9.56
N VAL A 28 2.98 6.94 -9.39
CA VAL A 28 3.41 7.41 -8.09
C VAL A 28 3.01 8.88 -7.98
N SER A 29 2.25 9.21 -6.94
CA SER A 29 1.90 10.62 -6.71
C SER A 29 3.16 11.41 -6.35
N PRO A 30 3.35 12.63 -6.85
CA PRO A 30 4.50 13.46 -6.47
C PRO A 30 4.57 13.69 -4.95
N HIS A 31 3.42 13.72 -4.27
CA HIS A 31 3.35 13.76 -2.79
C HIS A 31 3.93 12.51 -2.11
N ALA A 32 3.85 11.34 -2.75
CA ALA A 32 4.46 10.11 -2.23
C ALA A 32 5.98 10.21 -2.21
N LEU A 33 6.55 10.94 -3.17
CA LEU A 33 7.97 11.22 -3.26
C LEU A 33 8.39 12.40 -2.36
N ASP A 34 7.47 13.31 -2.04
CA ASP A 34 7.71 14.51 -1.23
C ASP A 34 7.89 14.18 0.26
N HIS A 35 7.09 13.24 0.78
CA HIS A 35 7.21 12.72 2.15
C HIS A 35 8.39 11.77 2.38
N LEU A 36 9.18 11.49 1.34
CA LEU A 36 10.40 10.73 1.48
C LEU A 36 11.44 11.54 2.23
N SER A 37 11.74 11.10 3.44
CA SER A 37 13.04 11.40 4.04
C SER A 37 14.13 11.07 3.00
N ASN A 38 15.17 11.88 2.89
CA ASN A 38 16.26 11.67 1.92
C ASN A 38 16.84 10.23 1.97
N ALA A 39 16.72 9.55 3.10
CA ALA A 39 17.05 8.13 3.26
C ALA A 39 16.16 7.19 2.43
N GLN A 40 14.84 7.41 2.35
CA GLN A 40 13.91 6.58 1.58
C GLN A 40 13.98 6.87 0.07
N ARG A 41 14.24 8.13 -0.34
CA ARG A 41 14.49 8.50 -1.75
C ARG A 41 15.68 7.76 -2.37
N LYS A 42 16.66 7.37 -1.56
CA LYS A 42 17.84 6.62 -2.01
C LYS A 42 17.61 5.11 -2.13
N ILE A 43 16.54 4.59 -1.54
CA ILE A 43 16.29 3.14 -1.43
C ILE A 43 15.22 2.67 -2.41
N PHE A 44 14.20 3.49 -2.68
CA PHE A 44 13.10 3.12 -3.57
C PHE A 44 12.90 4.19 -4.64
N SER A 45 13.16 3.82 -5.91
CA SER A 45 12.80 4.62 -7.07
C SER A 45 11.32 4.44 -7.40
N GLU A 46 10.77 5.29 -8.26
CA GLU A 46 9.41 5.11 -8.79
C GLU A 46 9.22 3.69 -9.33
N GLU A 47 10.15 3.25 -10.19
CA GLU A 47 10.13 1.94 -10.84
C GLU A 47 10.20 0.78 -9.84
N ASP A 48 10.96 0.93 -8.74
CA ASP A 48 11.03 -0.07 -7.68
C ASP A 48 9.65 -0.26 -7.03
N LEU A 49 8.96 0.83 -6.70
CA LEU A 49 7.63 0.75 -6.09
C LEU A 49 6.62 0.11 -7.04
N LYS A 50 6.65 0.45 -8.33
CA LYS A 50 5.80 -0.20 -9.34
C LYS A 50 6.09 -1.69 -9.41
N ARG A 51 7.37 -2.06 -9.49
CA ARG A 51 7.81 -3.45 -9.56
C ARG A 51 7.38 -4.24 -8.32
N ILE A 52 7.50 -3.67 -7.13
CA ILE A 52 7.06 -4.31 -5.88
C ILE A 52 5.58 -4.64 -5.95
N ILE A 53 4.73 -3.68 -6.35
CA ILE A 53 3.28 -3.89 -6.42
C ILE A 53 2.90 -4.94 -7.47
N LEU A 54 3.59 -4.95 -8.61
CA LEU A 54 3.26 -5.84 -9.73
C LEU A 54 3.86 -7.24 -9.62
N SER A 55 4.97 -7.39 -8.91
CA SER A 55 5.76 -8.64 -8.91
C SER A 55 5.84 -9.32 -7.55
N GLU A 56 5.63 -8.60 -6.45
CA GLU A 56 5.70 -9.18 -5.12
C GLU A 56 4.32 -9.49 -4.57
N ARG A 57 4.26 -10.55 -3.76
CA ARG A 57 3.04 -10.94 -3.07
C ARG A 57 2.87 -10.12 -1.78
N PRO A 58 1.73 -9.44 -1.58
CA PRO A 58 1.46 -8.77 -0.32
C PRO A 58 1.23 -9.80 0.81
N GLU A 59 1.77 -9.49 1.98
CA GLU A 59 1.51 -10.27 3.20
C GLU A 59 0.17 -9.89 3.85
N GLY A 60 -0.30 -8.67 3.61
CA GLY A 60 -1.59 -8.24 4.10
C GLY A 60 -2.08 -7.00 3.36
N VAL A 61 -3.39 -6.90 3.20
CA VAL A 61 -4.05 -5.78 2.58
C VAL A 61 -5.20 -5.35 3.49
N GLY A 62 -5.28 -4.07 3.78
CA GLY A 62 -6.39 -3.52 4.55
C GLY A 62 -6.89 -2.21 3.96
N ARG A 63 -8.20 -1.99 3.97
CA ARG A 63 -8.79 -0.72 3.53
C ARG A 63 -8.86 0.24 4.70
N GLN A 64 -8.52 1.49 4.46
CA GLN A 64 -8.56 2.58 5.42
C GLN A 64 -9.88 3.36 5.31
N ARG A 65 -10.26 4.11 6.35
CA ARG A 65 -11.48 4.95 6.33
C ARG A 65 -11.51 6.00 5.21
N ASN A 66 -10.35 6.41 4.71
CA ASN A 66 -10.21 7.33 3.58
C ASN A 66 -10.21 6.60 2.22
N GLU A 67 -10.71 5.36 2.18
CA GLU A 67 -10.81 4.50 0.99
C GLU A 67 -9.47 4.10 0.36
N CYS A 68 -8.35 4.46 1.00
CA CYS A 68 -7.04 4.01 0.57
C CYS A 68 -6.78 2.58 1.04
N TYR A 69 -5.94 1.86 0.30
CA TYR A 69 -5.48 0.53 0.61
C TYR A 69 -4.11 0.60 1.29
N ALA A 70 -4.00 0.06 2.48
CA ALA A 70 -2.74 -0.19 3.16
C ALA A 70 -2.27 -1.60 2.82
N VAL A 71 -1.19 -1.70 2.05
CA VAL A 71 -0.61 -2.95 1.56
C VAL A 71 0.72 -3.19 2.25
N PHE A 72 0.93 -4.38 2.79
CA PHE A 72 2.12 -4.73 3.56
C PHE A 72 2.94 -5.79 2.81
N TYR A 73 4.18 -5.49 2.51
CA TYR A 73 5.13 -6.42 1.90
C TYR A 73 6.20 -6.82 2.91
N LYS A 74 6.48 -8.11 3.03
CA LYS A 74 7.49 -8.60 3.96
C LYS A 74 8.89 -8.13 3.55
N ARG A 75 9.66 -7.62 4.50
CA ARG A 75 11.08 -7.28 4.33
C ARG A 75 11.90 -7.96 5.44
N LYS A 76 13.23 -7.93 5.31
CA LYS A 76 14.15 -8.58 6.26
C LYS A 76 13.92 -8.12 7.70
N ASP A 77 13.75 -6.81 7.88
CA ASP A 77 13.65 -6.16 9.20
C ASP A 77 12.24 -5.57 9.47
N GLY A 78 11.18 -6.22 8.97
CA GLY A 78 9.79 -5.80 9.19
C GLY A 78 8.94 -5.86 7.93
N TYR A 79 8.24 -4.78 7.64
CA TYR A 79 7.34 -4.68 6.50
C TYR A 79 7.49 -3.33 5.80
N LEU A 80 7.41 -3.34 4.47
CA LEU A 80 7.17 -2.15 3.68
C LEU A 80 5.65 -1.96 3.57
N LYS A 81 5.14 -0.90 4.17
CA LYS A 81 3.74 -0.49 4.06
C LYS A 81 3.59 0.51 2.91
N LEU A 82 2.82 0.16 1.90
CA LEU A 82 2.39 1.05 0.82
C LEU A 82 0.96 1.52 1.08
N ILE A 83 0.69 2.80 0.87
CA ILE A 83 -0.67 3.33 0.82
C ILE A 83 -1.01 3.61 -0.64
N LEU A 84 -2.01 2.90 -1.15
CA LEU A 84 -2.49 3.02 -2.51
C LEU A 84 -3.88 3.64 -2.51
N ASN A 85 -4.11 4.55 -3.44
CA ASN A 85 -5.45 4.98 -3.80
C ASN A 85 -5.80 4.34 -5.13
N ILE A 86 -6.65 3.33 -5.08
CA ILE A 86 -7.13 2.63 -6.28
C ILE A 86 -8.40 3.33 -6.73
N LYS A 87 -8.35 3.98 -7.89
CA LYS A 87 -9.49 4.60 -8.56
C LYS A 87 -9.89 3.75 -9.77
N GLU A 88 -11.09 3.97 -10.30
CA GLU A 88 -11.62 3.20 -11.44
C GLU A 88 -10.61 2.99 -12.57
N ALA A 89 -9.88 4.04 -12.96
CA ALA A 89 -8.98 4.01 -14.11
C ALA A 89 -7.48 3.95 -13.77
N ARG A 90 -7.08 4.07 -12.50
CA ARG A 90 -5.65 4.19 -12.13
C ARG A 90 -5.37 3.83 -10.68
N ILE A 91 -4.12 3.47 -10.43
CA ILE A 91 -3.59 3.23 -9.08
C ILE A 91 -2.59 4.33 -8.77
N ASP A 92 -2.89 5.13 -7.74
CA ASP A 92 -1.98 6.17 -7.25
C ASP A 92 -1.29 5.66 -5.98
N ILE A 93 0.04 5.51 -6.00
CA ILE A 93 0.81 5.32 -4.76
C ILE A 93 0.85 6.67 -4.03
N ILE A 94 0.24 6.73 -2.84
CA ILE A 94 0.09 7.96 -2.06
C ILE A 94 1.27 8.17 -1.12
N THR A 95 1.74 7.10 -0.48
CA THR A 95 2.90 7.14 0.42
C THR A 95 3.41 5.73 0.69
N PHE A 96 4.62 5.62 1.22
CA PHE A 96 5.17 4.37 1.71
C PHE A 96 6.03 4.58 2.94
N ILE A 97 6.09 3.55 3.80
CA ILE A 97 6.83 3.61 5.05
C ILE A 97 7.27 2.20 5.48
N ASN A 98 8.48 2.09 6.01
CA ASN A 98 8.93 0.87 6.67
C ASN A 98 8.35 0.82 8.09
N VAL A 99 7.71 -0.29 8.43
CA VAL A 99 7.13 -0.52 9.76
C VAL A 99 7.70 -1.81 10.35
N GLY A 100 7.94 -1.83 11.67
CA GLY A 100 8.48 -3.01 12.34
C GLY A 100 7.49 -4.18 12.41
N SER A 101 6.18 -3.89 12.36
CA SER A 101 5.12 -4.89 12.49
C SER A 101 3.90 -4.54 11.64
N MET A 102 3.16 -5.58 11.23
CA MET A 102 1.87 -5.45 10.58
C MET A 102 0.76 -5.49 11.64
N PRO A 103 -0.25 -4.60 11.58
CA PRO A 103 -1.40 -4.70 12.47
C PRO A 103 -2.18 -6.00 12.22
N ASN A 104 -2.87 -6.50 13.25
CA ASN A 104 -3.70 -7.69 13.09
C ASN A 104 -4.99 -7.33 12.33
N LEU A 105 -5.01 -7.62 11.03
CA LEU A 105 -6.08 -7.23 10.11
C LEU A 105 -7.42 -7.93 10.43
N LYS A 106 -7.37 -9.22 10.83
CA LYS A 106 -8.54 -10.04 11.18
C LYS A 106 -9.36 -9.52 12.37
N ARG A 107 -8.75 -8.73 13.25
CA ARG A 107 -9.38 -8.24 14.48
C ARG A 107 -10.05 -6.87 14.33
N LEU A 108 -9.98 -6.26 13.15
CA LEU A 108 -10.48 -4.90 12.91
C LEU A 108 -11.94 -4.88 12.45
N SER A 109 -12.46 -6.01 11.95
CA SER A 109 -13.86 -6.19 11.54
C SER A 109 -14.83 -6.31 12.73
N ASP A 110 -14.31 -6.53 13.95
CA ASP A 110 -15.07 -6.83 15.18
C ASP A 110 -15.16 -5.62 16.15
N GLY A 111 -14.88 -4.40 15.70
CA GLY A 111 -14.73 -3.24 16.59
C GLY A 111 -15.62 -2.04 16.27
N GLU A 112 -16.84 -2.08 16.82
CA GLU A 112 -17.83 -1.00 17.09
C GLU A 112 -18.46 -0.23 15.91
#